data_AF-A0A0U5GTW6-F1
#
_entry.id   AF-A0A0U5GTW6-F1
#
_cell.length_a   1.000
_cell.length_b   1.000
_cell.length_c   1.000
_cell.angle_alpha   90.00
_cell.angle_beta   90.00
_cell.angle_gamma   90.00
#
_symmetry.space_group_name_H-M   'P 1'
#
loop_
_entity.id
_entity.type
_entity.pdbx_description
1 polymer ?
#
loop_
_entity_poly.entity_id
_entity_poly.type
_entity_poly.pdbx_seq_one_letter_code
_entity_poly.pdbx_strand_id
1 'polypeptide(L)'
;MSDWCRNHFEITGKSPLLAVAEEWIKGETAPLYRHAVMQSIKIFLAGCGGLLRPVKTVSFPPFPELIRLGTGQSTLANQAYEQWLEYLQKDVPLDGQHIRLISRVYHQSDIGAIKWESIPELSRRQIGRLIEDRYADWFGVATLSRDIDVALCWEKLGQFPDRSQPCDLL
;
A
#
# COMPACT_ATOMS: atom_id res chain seq x y z
N MET A 1 22.29 -6.68 -22.72
CA MET A 1 21.98 -5.26 -22.41
C MET A 1 20.90 -4.84 -23.38
N SER A 2 19.81 -4.27 -22.88
CA SER A 2 18.76 -3.69 -23.73
C SER A 2 19.23 -2.35 -24.29
N ASP A 3 18.91 -2.06 -25.54
CA ASP A 3 19.13 -0.72 -26.11
C ASP A 3 18.14 0.27 -25.50
N TRP A 4 18.64 1.41 -25.02
CA TRP A 4 17.84 2.45 -24.39
C TRP A 4 17.49 3.56 -25.39
N CYS A 5 16.25 4.04 -25.37
CA CYS A 5 15.82 5.15 -26.22
C CYS A 5 16.29 6.50 -25.66
N ARG A 6 16.82 7.37 -26.53
CA ARG A 6 17.14 8.76 -26.19
C ARG A 6 15.96 9.66 -26.54
N ASN A 7 15.24 10.12 -25.52
CA ASN A 7 14.13 11.08 -25.66
C ASN A 7 14.64 12.52 -25.45
N HIS A 8 14.09 13.48 -26.19
CA HIS A 8 14.38 14.91 -26.04
C HIS A 8 13.07 15.70 -26.05
N PHE A 9 12.89 16.55 -25.05
CA PHE A 9 11.68 17.37 -24.88
C PHE A 9 12.06 18.85 -24.80
N GLU A 10 11.36 19.68 -25.57
CA GLU A 10 11.37 21.13 -25.44
C GLU A 10 9.99 21.54 -24.91
N ILE A 11 9.92 22.00 -23.66
CA ILE A 11 8.66 22.34 -22.98
C ILE A 11 8.60 23.86 -22.83
N THR A 12 7.55 24.47 -23.39
CA THR A 12 7.30 25.93 -23.29
C THR A 12 5.92 26.17 -22.69
N GLY A 13 5.78 27.24 -21.88
CA GLY A 13 4.53 27.49 -21.17
C GLY A 13 4.60 28.65 -20.20
N LYS A 14 3.51 28.85 -19.44
CA LYS A 14 3.46 29.87 -18.37
C LYS A 14 4.36 29.43 -17.21
N SER A 15 5.08 30.38 -16.61
CA SER A 15 6.02 30.13 -15.51
C SER A 15 5.46 29.24 -14.38
N PRO A 16 4.21 29.41 -13.87
CA PRO A 16 3.67 28.53 -12.84
C PRO A 16 3.50 27.07 -13.27
N LEU A 17 3.16 26.83 -14.55
CA LEU A 17 3.00 25.47 -15.08
C LEU A 17 4.36 24.80 -15.33
N LEU A 18 5.36 25.58 -15.73
CA LEU A 18 6.73 25.09 -15.88
C LEU A 18 7.33 24.70 -14.52
N ALA A 19 7.01 25.44 -13.45
CA ALA A 19 7.43 25.08 -12.09
C ALA A 19 6.85 23.72 -11.66
N VAL A 20 5.56 23.47 -11.90
CA VAL A 20 4.93 22.16 -11.62
C VAL A 20 5.57 21.04 -12.44
N ALA A 21 5.86 21.29 -13.72
CA ALA A 21 6.55 20.32 -14.56
C ALA A 21 7.98 20.05 -14.07
N GLU A 22 8.69 21.06 -13.59
CA GLU A 22 10.03 20.94 -13.03
C GLU A 22 10.04 20.14 -11.72
N GLU A 23 9.07 20.37 -10.84
CA GLU A 23 8.86 19.57 -9.61
C GLU A 23 8.64 18.09 -9.95
N TRP A 24 7.85 17.80 -10.99
CA TRP A 24 7.63 16.45 -11.49
C TRP A 24 8.91 15.82 -12.07
N ILE A 25 9.65 16.56 -12.91
CA ILE A 25 10.93 16.10 -13.49
C ILE A 25 11.93 15.78 -12.38
N LYS A 26 11.99 16.58 -11.31
CA LYS A 26 12.92 16.40 -10.20
C LYS A 26 12.43 15.43 -9.11
N GLY A 27 11.19 14.96 -9.20
CA GLY A 27 10.57 14.14 -8.16
C GLY A 27 10.51 14.85 -6.80
N GLU A 28 10.10 16.12 -6.80
CA GLU A 28 10.00 16.95 -5.58
C GLU A 28 8.62 16.86 -4.92
N THR A 29 7.66 16.18 -5.55
CA THR A 29 6.33 15.94 -5.01
C THR A 29 6.22 14.59 -4.31
N ALA A 30 5.38 14.51 -3.28
CA ALA A 30 5.06 13.24 -2.63
C ALA A 30 4.21 12.34 -3.55
N PRO A 31 4.59 11.07 -3.79
CA PRO A 31 3.85 10.14 -4.64
C PRO A 31 2.65 9.56 -3.85
N LEU A 32 1.52 10.28 -3.87
CA LEU A 32 0.34 9.92 -3.07
C LEU A 32 -0.24 8.54 -3.45
N TYR A 33 -0.09 8.11 -4.71
CA TYR A 33 -0.48 6.76 -5.13
C TYR A 33 0.32 5.69 -4.36
N ARG A 34 1.62 5.94 -4.13
CA ARG A 34 2.50 5.02 -3.40
C ARG A 34 2.13 4.95 -1.93
N HIS A 35 1.68 6.07 -1.34
CA HIS A 35 1.13 6.07 0.02
C HIS A 35 -0.09 5.16 0.09
N ALA A 36 -1.03 5.29 -0.85
CA ALA A 36 -2.23 4.46 -0.91
C ALA A 36 -1.91 2.96 -1.11
N VAL A 37 -0.91 2.62 -1.93
CA VAL A 37 -0.42 1.24 -2.09
C VAL A 37 0.15 0.70 -0.78
N MET A 38 1.04 1.44 -0.11
CA MET A 38 1.64 1.02 1.15
C MET A 38 0.60 0.83 2.27
N GLN A 39 -0.36 1.75 2.36
CA GLN A 39 -1.51 1.64 3.26
C GLN A 39 -2.33 0.38 2.96
N SER A 40 -2.61 0.13 1.68
CA SER A 40 -3.37 -1.03 1.23
C SER A 40 -2.65 -2.34 1.52
N ILE A 41 -1.32 -2.41 1.34
CA ILE A 41 -0.51 -3.58 1.73
C ILE A 41 -0.63 -3.82 3.24
N LYS A 42 -0.55 -2.78 4.06
CA LYS A 42 -0.67 -2.92 5.52
C LYS A 42 -2.06 -3.39 5.96
N ILE A 43 -3.12 -2.86 5.34
CA ILE A 43 -4.51 -3.32 5.55
C ILE A 43 -4.68 -4.78 5.11
N PHE A 44 -4.14 -5.14 3.94
CA PHE A 44 -4.16 -6.51 3.41
C PHE A 44 -3.50 -7.50 4.38
N LEU A 45 -2.31 -7.18 4.86
CA LEU A 45 -1.59 -7.99 5.84
C LEU A 45 -2.37 -8.13 7.15
N ALA A 46 -2.97 -7.05 7.64
CA ALA A 46 -3.81 -7.07 8.83
C ALA A 46 -5.07 -7.94 8.66
N GLY A 47 -5.67 -7.94 7.46
CA GLY A 47 -6.74 -8.86 7.08
C GLY A 47 -6.31 -10.32 7.12
N CYS A 48 -5.21 -10.65 6.44
CA CYS A 48 -4.63 -11.99 6.42
C CYS A 48 -4.22 -12.50 7.81
N GLY A 49 -3.69 -11.61 8.67
CA GLY A 49 -3.35 -11.91 10.06
C GLY A 49 -4.56 -11.94 11.00
N GLY A 50 -5.76 -11.60 10.52
CA GLY A 50 -6.99 -11.62 11.30
C GLY A 50 -7.18 -10.49 12.29
N LEU A 51 -6.37 -9.42 12.19
CA LEU A 51 -6.50 -8.19 12.96
C LEU A 51 -7.71 -7.37 12.49
N LEU A 52 -7.99 -7.43 11.19
CA LEU A 52 -9.16 -6.84 10.56
C LEU A 52 -9.99 -7.96 9.94
N ARG A 53 -11.32 -7.86 10.05
CA ARG A 53 -12.27 -8.83 9.48
C ARG A 53 -13.47 -8.10 8.90
N PRO A 54 -14.07 -8.58 7.80
CA PRO A 54 -15.26 -7.94 7.26
C PRO A 54 -16.42 -8.09 8.26
N VAL A 55 -17.36 -7.16 8.26
CA VAL A 55 -18.55 -7.26 9.13
C VAL A 55 -19.63 -8.12 8.50
N LYS A 56 -19.63 -8.24 7.17
CA LYS A 56 -20.53 -9.12 6.41
C LYS A 56 -19.76 -10.26 5.77
N THR A 57 -20.48 -11.32 5.43
CA THR A 57 -19.92 -12.42 4.63
C THR A 57 -19.61 -11.90 3.23
N VAL A 58 -18.32 -11.93 2.89
CA VAL A 58 -17.79 -11.47 1.61
C VAL A 58 -16.94 -12.61 1.02
N SER A 59 -16.94 -12.75 -0.31
CA SER A 59 -16.05 -13.66 -1.03
C SER A 59 -14.94 -12.85 -1.71
N PHE A 60 -13.71 -13.33 -1.67
CA PHE A 60 -12.57 -12.74 -2.39
C PHE A 60 -11.78 -13.84 -3.12
N PRO A 61 -12.25 -14.28 -4.31
CA PRO A 61 -11.65 -15.38 -5.06
C PRO A 61 -10.15 -15.23 -5.38
N PRO A 62 -9.61 -14.03 -5.69
CA PRO A 62 -8.19 -13.89 -6.01
C PRO A 62 -7.25 -14.25 -4.87
N PHE A 63 -7.70 -14.09 -3.61
CA PHE A 63 -6.90 -14.43 -2.43
C PHE A 63 -7.81 -14.85 -1.26
N PRO A 64 -8.30 -16.11 -1.23
CA PRO A 64 -9.29 -16.56 -0.24
C PRO A 64 -8.81 -16.47 1.21
N GLU A 65 -7.50 -16.53 1.45
CA GLU A 65 -6.91 -16.38 2.78
C GLU A 65 -7.24 -15.03 3.44
N LEU A 66 -7.51 -13.98 2.65
CA LEU A 66 -7.85 -12.63 3.13
C LEU A 66 -9.16 -12.60 3.95
N ILE A 67 -10.07 -13.55 3.69
CA ILE A 67 -11.39 -13.66 4.33
C ILE A 67 -11.56 -14.97 5.12
N ARG A 68 -10.51 -15.80 5.22
CA ARG A 68 -10.58 -17.15 5.82
C ARG A 68 -11.08 -17.15 7.27
N LEU A 69 -10.80 -16.09 8.02
CA LEU A 69 -11.19 -15.96 9.42
C LEU A 69 -12.65 -15.51 9.63
N GLY A 70 -13.41 -15.39 8.54
CA GLY A 70 -14.83 -15.07 8.57
C GLY A 70 -15.10 -13.63 9.03
N THR A 71 -16.29 -13.41 9.56
CA THR A 71 -16.76 -12.08 9.96
C THR A 71 -16.26 -11.65 11.34
N GLY A 72 -16.02 -10.35 11.50
CA GLY A 72 -15.66 -9.71 12.77
C GLY A 72 -16.84 -9.02 13.46
N GLN A 73 -16.55 -8.41 14.61
CA GLN A 73 -17.48 -7.51 15.30
C GLN A 73 -17.67 -6.21 14.51
N SER A 74 -18.81 -5.54 14.67
CA SER A 74 -19.11 -4.26 14.01
C SER A 74 -18.38 -3.08 14.67
N THR A 75 -17.05 -3.07 14.57
CA THR A 75 -16.18 -1.96 14.98
C THR A 75 -15.90 -1.04 13.80
N LEU A 76 -15.50 0.20 14.08
CA LEU A 76 -15.09 1.15 13.04
C LEU A 76 -13.95 0.59 12.16
N ALA A 77 -13.01 -0.14 12.76
CA ALA A 77 -11.88 -0.71 12.03
C ALA A 77 -12.31 -1.81 11.06
N ASN A 78 -13.23 -2.69 11.47
CA ASN A 78 -13.75 -3.75 10.61
C ASN A 78 -14.68 -3.20 9.51
N GLN A 79 -15.40 -2.11 9.79
CA GLN A 79 -16.18 -1.40 8.76
C GLN A 79 -15.28 -0.72 7.72
N ALA A 80 -14.18 -0.09 8.16
CA ALA A 80 -13.18 0.48 7.26
C ALA A 80 -12.52 -0.60 6.39
N TYR A 81 -12.23 -1.77 6.97
CA TYR A 81 -11.72 -2.92 6.23
C TYR A 81 -12.73 -3.47 5.21
N GLU A 82 -14.02 -3.58 5.56
CA GLU A 82 -15.07 -3.95 4.60
C GLU A 82 -15.13 -2.98 3.42
N GLN A 83 -15.06 -1.67 3.67
CA GLN A 83 -15.01 -0.66 2.60
C GLN A 83 -13.76 -0.79 1.73
N TRP A 84 -12.59 -1.02 2.34
CA TRP A 84 -11.34 -1.24 1.61
C TRP A 84 -11.41 -2.51 0.73
N LEU A 85 -12.04 -3.58 1.22
CA LEU A 85 -12.26 -4.80 0.42
C LEU A 85 -13.10 -4.52 -0.82
N GLU A 86 -14.12 -3.66 -0.73
CA GLU A 86 -14.90 -3.26 -1.92
C GLU A 86 -14.04 -2.52 -2.95
N TYR A 87 -13.10 -1.69 -2.50
CA TYR A 87 -12.16 -1.01 -3.40
C TYR A 87 -11.24 -2.00 -4.11
N LEU A 88 -10.69 -2.96 -3.34
CA LEU A 88 -9.82 -4.01 -3.88
C LEU A 88 -10.56 -4.92 -4.86
N GLN A 89 -11.82 -5.27 -4.57
CA GLN A 89 -12.65 -6.11 -5.45
C GLN A 89 -12.99 -5.44 -6.78
N LYS A 90 -13.21 -4.12 -6.75
CA LYS A 90 -13.53 -3.34 -7.94
C LYS A 90 -12.30 -2.93 -8.74
N ASP A 91 -11.11 -3.25 -8.25
CA ASP A 91 -9.83 -2.84 -8.84
C ASP A 91 -9.82 -1.35 -9.17
N VAL A 92 -10.18 -0.52 -8.16
CA VAL A 92 -10.37 0.92 -8.39
C VAL A 92 -9.06 1.60 -8.82
N PRO A 93 -9.10 2.52 -9.78
CA PRO A 93 -7.91 3.27 -10.17
C PRO A 93 -7.43 4.15 -9.01
N LEU A 94 -6.11 4.30 -8.86
CA LEU A 94 -5.50 5.17 -7.86
C LEU A 94 -5.54 6.65 -8.29
N ASP A 95 -6.74 7.16 -8.56
CA ASP A 95 -6.95 8.58 -8.80
C ASP A 95 -6.98 9.38 -7.48
N GLY A 96 -7.00 10.71 -7.59
CA GLY A 96 -7.01 11.59 -6.42
C GLY A 96 -8.21 11.37 -5.48
N GLN A 97 -9.35 10.87 -5.96
CA GLN A 97 -10.50 10.56 -5.10
C GLN A 97 -10.25 9.26 -4.33
N HIS A 98 -9.90 8.18 -5.02
CA HIS A 98 -9.71 6.87 -4.41
C HIS A 98 -8.50 6.84 -3.48
N ILE A 99 -7.42 7.57 -3.78
CA ILE A 99 -6.29 7.78 -2.86
C ILE A 99 -6.77 8.36 -1.52
N ARG A 100 -7.63 9.40 -1.55
CA ARG A 100 -8.18 10.00 -0.33
C ARG A 100 -9.09 9.03 0.43
N LEU A 101 -9.85 8.19 -0.29
CA LEU A 101 -10.71 7.17 0.33
C LEU A 101 -9.88 6.06 1.00
N ILE A 102 -8.82 5.58 0.36
CA ILE A 102 -7.87 4.59 0.92
C ILE A 102 -7.20 5.16 2.17
N SER A 103 -6.73 6.40 2.11
CA SER A 103 -6.15 7.06 3.29
C SER A 103 -7.18 7.16 4.42
N ARG A 104 -8.43 7.51 4.14
CA ARG A 104 -9.48 7.57 5.16
C ARG A 104 -9.70 6.21 5.85
N VAL A 105 -9.85 5.13 5.08
CA VAL A 105 -10.08 3.79 5.67
C VAL A 105 -8.86 3.31 6.44
N TYR A 106 -7.65 3.63 5.99
CA TYR A 106 -6.41 3.35 6.74
C TYR A 106 -6.42 3.99 8.13
N HIS A 107 -6.73 5.29 8.22
CA HIS A 107 -6.83 5.99 9.51
C HIS A 107 -7.97 5.46 10.38
N GLN A 108 -9.13 5.13 9.79
CA GLN A 108 -10.27 4.57 10.53
C GLN A 108 -10.00 3.14 11.04
N SER A 109 -9.15 2.38 10.37
CA SER A 109 -8.72 1.05 10.81
C SER A 109 -7.74 1.06 11.97
N ASP A 110 -7.10 2.21 12.25
CA ASP A 110 -6.05 2.40 13.26
C ASP A 110 -4.84 1.43 13.11
N ILE A 111 -4.74 0.73 11.97
CA ILE A 111 -3.67 -0.26 11.74
C ILE A 111 -2.28 0.38 11.67
N GLY A 112 -2.22 1.67 11.35
CA GLY A 112 -0.98 2.43 11.34
C GLY A 112 -0.34 2.60 12.72
N ALA A 113 -1.14 2.56 13.81
CA ALA A 113 -0.65 2.68 15.17
C ALA A 113 -0.20 1.34 15.79
N ILE A 114 -0.58 0.22 15.18
CA ILE A 114 -0.24 -1.12 15.69
C ILE A 114 1.24 -1.40 15.43
N LYS A 115 2.01 -1.52 16.51
CA LYS A 115 3.41 -1.95 16.48
C LYS A 115 3.52 -3.45 16.30
N TRP A 116 4.56 -3.89 15.61
CA TRP A 116 4.80 -5.32 15.36
C TRP A 116 4.75 -6.18 16.63
N GLU A 117 5.33 -5.73 17.73
CA GLU A 117 5.43 -6.48 18.99
C GLU A 117 4.08 -6.70 19.68
N SER A 118 3.09 -5.85 19.37
CA SER A 118 1.74 -5.95 19.94
C SER A 118 0.85 -6.97 19.22
N ILE A 119 1.29 -7.46 18.05
CA ILE A 119 0.53 -8.38 17.22
C ILE A 119 0.63 -9.80 17.80
N PRO A 120 -0.49 -10.55 17.93
CA PRO A 120 -0.46 -11.94 18.39
C PRO A 120 0.47 -12.82 17.55
N GLU A 121 1.14 -13.78 18.19
CA GLU A 121 2.14 -14.65 17.54
C GLU A 121 1.61 -15.37 16.29
N LEU A 122 0.37 -15.87 16.34
CA LEU A 122 -0.25 -16.54 15.19
C LEU A 122 -0.38 -15.60 13.98
N SER A 123 -0.81 -14.36 14.24
CA SER A 123 -0.97 -13.31 13.23
C SER A 123 0.39 -12.86 12.68
N ARG A 124 1.41 -12.71 13.55
CA ARG A 124 2.78 -12.39 13.12
C ARG A 124 3.35 -13.44 12.18
N ARG A 125 3.17 -14.73 12.48
CA ARG A 125 3.64 -15.82 11.60
C ARG A 125 2.96 -15.80 10.24
N GLN A 126 1.68 -15.46 10.17
CA GLN A 126 0.96 -15.34 8.89
C GLN A 126 1.43 -14.12 8.08
N ILE A 127 1.52 -12.96 8.74
CA ILE A 127 1.99 -11.72 8.11
C ILE A 127 3.44 -11.86 7.63
N GLY A 128 4.30 -12.48 8.45
CA GLY A 128 5.72 -12.66 8.12
C GLY A 128 5.94 -13.51 6.88
N ARG A 129 5.23 -14.64 6.75
CA ARG A 129 5.29 -15.46 5.53
C ARG A 129 4.91 -14.66 4.28
N LEU A 130 3.86 -13.86 4.36
CA LEU A 130 3.43 -13.05 3.21
C LEU A 130 4.45 -11.95 2.86
N ILE A 131 5.04 -11.31 3.87
CA ILE A 131 6.10 -10.33 3.67
C ILE A 131 7.31 -10.99 3.00
N GLU A 132 7.74 -12.17 3.47
CA GLU A 132 8.86 -12.92 2.88
C GLU A 132 8.57 -13.30 1.42
N ASP A 133 7.38 -13.85 1.15
CA ASP A 133 6.97 -14.29 -0.18
C ASP A 133 6.86 -13.14 -1.20
N ARG A 134 6.47 -11.94 -0.75
CA ARG A 134 6.24 -10.75 -1.59
C ARG A 134 7.27 -9.64 -1.39
N TYR A 135 8.38 -9.94 -0.73
CA TYR A 135 9.37 -8.95 -0.33
C TYR A 135 9.91 -8.16 -1.52
N ALA A 136 10.25 -8.88 -2.60
CA ALA A 136 10.77 -8.28 -3.82
C ALA A 136 9.80 -7.27 -4.45
N ASP A 137 8.53 -7.66 -4.57
CA ASP A 137 7.48 -6.85 -5.20
C ASP A 137 7.10 -5.63 -4.34
N TRP A 138 6.94 -5.81 -3.03
CA TRP A 138 6.45 -4.74 -2.14
C TRP A 138 7.53 -3.74 -1.74
N PHE A 139 8.79 -4.17 -1.66
CA PHE A 139 9.91 -3.31 -1.25
C PHE A 139 10.85 -2.95 -2.40
N GLY A 140 10.57 -3.40 -3.63
CA GLY A 140 11.30 -3.00 -4.83
C GLY A 140 12.74 -3.51 -4.85
N VAL A 141 12.98 -4.72 -4.35
CA VAL A 141 14.32 -5.33 -4.29
C VAL A 141 14.45 -6.49 -5.27
N ALA A 142 15.60 -6.63 -5.90
CA ALA A 142 15.83 -7.63 -6.95
C ALA A 142 15.98 -9.07 -6.42
N THR A 143 16.29 -9.24 -5.12
CA THR A 143 16.53 -10.55 -4.51
C THR A 143 15.90 -10.66 -3.13
N LEU A 144 15.50 -11.88 -2.79
CA LEU A 144 15.18 -12.26 -1.42
C LEU A 144 16.44 -12.11 -0.57
N SER A 145 16.44 -11.15 0.36
CA SER A 145 17.49 -11.05 1.39
C SER A 145 17.53 -12.37 2.17
N ARG A 146 18.72 -12.87 2.50
CA ARG A 146 18.85 -14.09 3.33
C ARG A 146 18.26 -13.89 4.73
N ASP A 147 18.28 -12.65 5.21
CA ASP A 147 17.68 -12.24 6.48
C ASP A 147 16.71 -11.08 6.20
N ILE A 148 15.41 -11.37 6.20
CA ILE A 148 14.34 -10.36 6.10
C ILE A 148 13.89 -10.05 7.53
N ASP A 149 14.11 -8.81 7.97
CA ASP A 149 13.51 -8.32 9.21
C ASP A 149 12.05 -7.94 8.95
N VAL A 150 11.15 -8.88 9.24
CA VAL A 150 9.70 -8.72 9.07
C VAL A 150 9.15 -7.58 9.93
N ALA A 151 9.70 -7.37 11.14
CA ALA A 151 9.26 -6.29 12.02
C ALA A 151 9.57 -4.94 11.39
N LEU A 152 10.80 -4.78 10.87
CA LEU A 152 11.19 -3.57 10.14
C LEU A 152 10.35 -3.37 8.88
N CYS A 153 10.00 -4.43 8.17
CA CYS A 153 9.13 -4.36 6.99
C CYS A 153 7.72 -3.83 7.36
N TRP A 154 7.15 -4.31 8.46
CA TRP A 154 5.86 -3.82 8.97
C TRP A 154 5.89 -2.33 9.32
N GLU A 155 6.98 -1.87 9.93
CA GLU A 155 7.17 -0.45 10.27
C GLU A 155 7.40 0.41 9.02
N LYS A 156 8.19 -0.08 8.05
CA LYS A 156 8.42 0.60 6.77
C LYS A 156 7.14 0.86 5.97
N LEU A 157 6.14 -0.02 6.05
CA LEU A 157 4.83 0.20 5.41
C LEU A 157 4.07 1.41 5.99
N GLY A 158 4.45 1.91 7.17
CA GLY A 158 3.94 3.17 7.74
C GLY A 158 4.82 4.39 7.46
N GLN A 159 5.98 4.23 6.81
CA GLN A 159 6.94 5.30 6.52
C GLN A 159 6.80 5.74 5.06
N PHE A 160 5.91 6.71 4.83
CA PHE A 160 5.57 7.14 3.48
C PHE A 160 6.68 8.02 2.87
N PRO A 161 7.04 7.82 1.60
CA PRO A 161 8.06 8.64 0.94
C PRO A 161 7.54 10.05 0.65
N ASP A 162 8.34 11.07 0.98
CA ASP A 162 8.00 12.47 0.70
C ASP A 162 8.31 12.92 -0.73
N ARG A 163 9.05 12.09 -1.49
CA ARG A 163 9.53 12.38 -2.84
C ARG A 163 9.31 11.22 -3.79
N SER A 164 8.90 11.52 -5.03
CA SER A 164 8.76 10.54 -6.11
C SER A 164 10.08 10.29 -6.81
N GLN A 165 10.10 9.32 -7.74
CA GLN A 165 11.20 9.24 -8.69
C GLN A 165 11.09 10.39 -9.72
N PRO A 166 12.21 10.81 -10.32
CA PRO A 166 12.20 11.73 -11.46
C PRO A 166 11.29 11.22 -12.56
N CYS A 167 10.42 12.10 -13.07
CA CYS A 167 9.51 11.80 -14.17
C CYS A 167 8.59 10.59 -13.90
N ASP A 168 8.12 10.41 -12.66
CA ASP A 168 7.18 9.34 -12.30
C ASP A 168 5.85 9.50 -13.04
N LEU A 169 5.48 8.53 -13.87
CA LEU A 169 4.31 8.62 -14.76
C LEU A 169 3.04 8.01 -14.14
N LEU A 170 3.10 7.56 -12.89
CA LEU A 170 2.00 6.94 -12.15
C LEU A 170 1.21 7.94 -11.30
#